data_AF-A0A7G6T025-F1
#
_entry.id   AF-A0A7G6T025-F1
#
_cell.length_a   1.000
_cell.length_b   1.000
_cell.length_c   1.000
_cell.angle_alpha   90.00
_cell.angle_beta   90.00
_cell.angle_gamma   90.00
#
_symmetry.space_group_name_H-M   'P 1'
#
loop_
_entity.id
_entity.type
_entity.pdbx_description
1 polymer ?
#
loop_
_entity_poly.entity_id
_entity_poly.type
_entity_poly.pdbx_seq_one_letter_code
_entity_poly.pdbx_strand_id
1 'polypeptide(L)'
;MVQRHTVVIPTADGSGAEVYPLKEWGRQHPDMFPDGFDFVYGTSHSYRKALLQRQGWTKQESEAEYRLIAPGAEGSIGIVEDLLGEAEPVERGYDAPYFSLEYQLRDFLASNLSTIDFGGKRLCLYVDPTGRDGVEYPTAVGPIDLLAVDNEGSFYVFELKRGNSSDRAIGQIARYMGWVKQTIGRDKEVQGIIVAKNVGENLKYARSVLPSVTLFEYEVSFSLRLANNVEAVRS
;
A
#
# COMPACT_ATOMS: atom_id res chain seq x y z
N MET A 1 -10.65 18.06 1.40
CA MET A 1 -9.55 17.11 1.66
C MET A 1 -10.07 16.03 2.58
N VAL A 2 -9.76 14.75 2.31
CA VAL A 2 -9.98 13.69 3.31
C VAL A 2 -8.78 13.69 4.23
N GLN A 3 -9.01 14.02 5.49
CA GLN A 3 -7.98 14.07 6.52
C GLN A 3 -7.34 12.68 6.66
N ARG A 4 -6.02 12.56 6.48
CA ARG A 4 -5.27 11.32 6.75
C ARG A 4 -5.36 10.99 8.24
N HIS A 5 -5.37 9.70 8.60
CA HIS A 5 -5.45 9.29 10.01
C HIS A 5 -4.31 8.36 10.33
N THR A 6 -3.38 8.81 11.15
CA THR A 6 -2.13 8.12 11.47
C THR A 6 -1.96 7.94 12.97
N VAL A 7 -1.11 6.99 13.32
CA VAL A 7 -0.69 6.70 14.69
C VAL A 7 0.83 6.71 14.75
N VAL A 8 1.38 7.40 15.75
CA VAL A 8 2.81 7.54 16.00
C VAL A 8 3.16 6.74 17.24
N ILE A 9 4.03 5.76 17.08
CA ILE A 9 4.41 4.80 18.11
C ILE A 9 5.91 4.98 18.40
N PRO A 10 6.35 5.04 19.67
CA PRO A 10 7.77 5.08 19.98
C PRO A 10 8.45 3.78 19.53
N THR A 11 9.67 3.89 18.98
CA THR A 11 10.46 2.71 18.65
C THR A 11 10.82 1.93 19.92
N ALA A 12 11.00 0.61 19.80
CA ALA A 12 11.27 -0.26 20.95
C ALA A 12 12.54 0.10 21.73
N ASP A 13 13.51 0.76 21.08
CA ASP A 13 14.76 1.25 21.67
C ASP A 13 14.63 2.69 22.24
N GLY A 14 13.47 3.33 22.11
CA GLY A 14 13.20 4.70 22.55
C GLY A 14 13.97 5.77 21.78
N SER A 15 14.63 5.42 20.67
CA SER A 15 15.48 6.34 19.89
C SER A 15 14.67 7.24 18.93
N GLY A 16 13.42 6.90 18.66
CA GLY A 16 12.55 7.64 17.75
C GLY A 16 11.09 7.19 17.79
N ALA A 17 10.37 7.46 16.70
CA ALA A 17 8.99 7.02 16.54
C ALA A 17 8.68 6.62 15.10
N GLU A 18 7.77 5.66 14.95
CA GLU A 18 7.28 5.13 13.68
C GLU A 18 5.83 5.57 13.45
N VAL A 19 5.46 5.77 12.18
CA VAL A 19 4.11 6.21 11.81
C VAL A 19 3.41 5.16 10.98
N TYR A 20 2.18 4.85 11.36
CA TYR A 20 1.35 3.86 10.70
C TYR A 20 -0.03 4.43 10.35
N PRO A 21 -0.69 3.90 9.31
CA PRO A 21 -2.11 4.14 9.10
C PRO A 21 -2.93 3.64 10.29
N LEU A 22 -3.80 4.49 10.84
CA LEU A 22 -4.54 4.22 12.09
C LEU A 22 -5.25 2.87 12.13
N LYS A 23 -5.99 2.55 11.07
CA LYS A 23 -6.79 1.31 11.03
C LYS A 23 -5.93 0.07 10.85
N GLU A 24 -4.84 0.19 10.10
CA GLU A 24 -3.93 -0.93 9.85
C GLU A 24 -3.21 -1.30 11.15
N TRP A 25 -2.61 -0.31 11.80
CA TRP A 25 -1.99 -0.49 13.11
C TRP A 25 -2.99 -1.06 14.12
N GLY A 26 -4.22 -0.53 14.17
CA GLY A 26 -5.20 -1.02 15.12
C GLY A 26 -5.58 -2.50 14.93
N ARG A 27 -5.62 -3.01 13.69
CA ARG A 27 -5.88 -4.45 13.43
C ARG A 27 -4.74 -5.35 13.89
N GLN A 28 -3.51 -4.84 13.86
CA GLN A 28 -2.32 -5.58 14.29
C GLN A 28 -2.14 -5.54 15.82
N HIS A 29 -2.79 -4.58 16.49
CA HIS A 29 -2.73 -4.37 17.95
C HIS A 29 -4.12 -4.41 18.59
N PRO A 30 -4.86 -5.53 18.50
CA PRO A 30 -6.20 -5.63 19.04
C PRO A 30 -6.25 -5.47 20.56
N ASP A 31 -5.17 -5.80 21.26
CA ASP A 31 -4.95 -5.60 22.70
C ASP A 31 -5.03 -4.12 23.14
N MET A 32 -4.86 -3.20 22.20
CA MET A 32 -4.97 -1.77 22.44
C MET A 32 -6.41 -1.26 22.42
N PHE A 33 -7.38 -2.07 22.02
CA PHE A 33 -8.78 -1.68 21.92
C PHE A 33 -9.64 -2.44 22.95
N PRO A 34 -10.84 -1.91 23.29
CA PRO A 34 -11.77 -2.62 24.18
C PRO A 34 -12.21 -3.98 23.60
N ASP A 35 -12.58 -4.90 24.48
CA ASP A 35 -13.16 -6.18 24.08
C ASP A 35 -14.39 -5.98 23.17
N GLY A 36 -14.45 -6.76 22.08
CA GLY A 36 -15.54 -6.68 21.11
C GLY A 36 -15.47 -5.47 20.15
N PHE A 37 -14.34 -4.77 20.08
CA PHE A 37 -14.13 -3.71 19.10
C PHE A 37 -14.24 -4.24 17.65
N ASP A 38 -15.02 -3.54 16.81
CA ASP A 38 -15.24 -3.93 15.42
C ASP A 38 -14.10 -3.43 14.51
N PHE A 39 -13.14 -4.32 14.25
CA PHE A 39 -12.01 -4.04 13.37
C PHE A 39 -12.34 -4.12 11.88
N VAL A 40 -13.46 -4.77 11.53
CA VAL A 40 -13.87 -5.01 10.13
C VAL A 40 -14.58 -3.79 9.58
N TYR A 41 -15.56 -3.26 10.31
CA TYR A 41 -16.39 -2.12 9.88
C TYR A 41 -16.12 -0.83 10.67
N GLY A 42 -15.21 -0.85 11.65
CA GLY A 42 -14.85 0.32 12.44
C GLY A 42 -14.38 1.52 11.61
N THR A 43 -14.89 2.71 11.93
CA THR A 43 -14.52 3.98 11.29
C THR A 43 -13.26 4.59 11.92
N SER A 44 -12.54 5.48 11.24
CA SER A 44 -11.38 6.16 11.84
C SER A 44 -11.76 6.96 13.10
N HIS A 45 -13.01 7.41 13.20
CA HIS A 45 -13.53 8.00 14.43
C HIS A 45 -13.60 7.01 15.59
N SER A 46 -14.10 5.79 15.37
CA SER A 46 -14.16 4.76 16.41
C SER A 46 -12.77 4.35 16.92
N TYR A 47 -11.78 4.22 16.02
CA TYR A 47 -10.40 3.90 16.39
C TYR A 47 -9.77 5.03 17.23
N ARG A 48 -9.92 6.29 16.77
CA ARG A 48 -9.46 7.47 17.52
C ARG A 48 -10.06 7.53 18.91
N LYS A 49 -11.38 7.33 19.01
CA LYS A 49 -12.10 7.36 20.28
C LYS A 49 -11.58 6.29 21.24
N ALA A 50 -11.35 5.07 20.76
CA ALA A 50 -10.83 3.99 21.58
C ALA A 50 -9.41 4.27 22.10
N LEU A 51 -8.51 4.76 21.24
CA LEU A 51 -7.13 5.04 21.63
C LEU A 51 -7.00 6.27 22.53
N LEU A 52 -7.77 7.33 22.27
CA LEU A 52 -7.78 8.53 23.12
C LEU A 52 -8.40 8.30 24.51
N GLN A 53 -9.08 7.18 24.72
CA GLN A 53 -9.54 6.76 26.05
C GLN A 53 -8.43 6.09 26.88
N ARG A 54 -7.32 5.70 26.26
CA ARG A 54 -6.16 5.15 26.97
C ARG A 54 -5.31 6.25 27.57
N GLN A 55 -4.69 5.95 28.71
CA GLN A 55 -3.83 6.90 29.41
C GLN A 55 -2.61 7.27 28.54
N GLY A 56 -2.33 8.58 28.45
CA GLY A 56 -1.14 9.14 27.80
C GLY A 56 -1.20 9.28 26.28
N TRP A 57 -2.26 8.83 25.63
CA TRP A 57 -2.46 9.08 24.20
C TRP A 57 -2.87 10.53 23.95
N THR A 58 -2.25 11.16 22.95
CA THR A 58 -2.55 12.54 22.55
C THR A 58 -2.86 12.63 21.06
N LYS A 59 -3.28 13.81 20.59
CA LYS A 59 -3.59 14.06 19.19
C LYS A 59 -2.96 15.35 18.67
N GLN A 60 -2.62 15.35 17.39
CA GLN A 60 -2.30 16.54 16.61
C GLN A 60 -3.15 16.54 15.34
N GLU A 61 -3.73 17.68 15.00
CA GLU A 61 -4.73 17.78 13.94
C GLU A 61 -4.42 18.97 13.01
N SER A 62 -4.45 18.72 11.71
CA SER A 62 -4.37 19.70 10.62
C SER A 62 -5.49 19.44 9.62
N GLU A 63 -5.64 20.33 8.64
CA GLU A 63 -6.61 20.12 7.55
C GLU A 63 -6.32 18.86 6.72
N ALA A 64 -5.06 18.43 6.67
CA ALA A 64 -4.60 17.30 5.86
C ALA A 64 -4.41 16.00 6.66
N GLU A 65 -4.23 16.07 7.98
CA GLU A 65 -3.87 14.91 8.81
C GLU A 65 -4.42 14.99 10.24
N TYR A 66 -4.82 13.84 10.77
CA TYR A 66 -5.16 13.57 12.15
C TYR A 66 -4.19 12.52 12.68
N ARG A 67 -3.31 12.93 13.58
CA ARG A 67 -2.24 12.11 14.13
C ARG A 67 -2.55 11.77 15.58
N LEU A 68 -2.61 10.48 15.92
CA LEU A 68 -2.64 9.99 17.29
C LEU A 68 -1.21 9.69 17.73
N ILE A 69 -0.82 10.18 18.90
CA ILE A 69 0.53 10.05 19.42
C ILE A 69 0.46 9.18 20.66
N ALA A 70 1.14 8.03 20.62
CA ALA A 70 1.26 7.14 21.76
C ALA A 70 2.16 7.75 22.85
N PRO A 71 1.97 7.36 24.13
CA PRO A 71 2.80 7.85 25.22
C PRO A 71 4.29 7.60 24.93
N GLY A 72 5.13 8.63 25.09
CA GLY A 72 6.58 8.54 24.86
C GLY A 72 7.04 8.84 23.43
N ALA A 73 6.12 9.14 22.52
CA ALA A 73 6.46 9.57 21.15
C ALA A 73 6.47 11.11 20.96
N GLU A 74 6.30 11.90 22.02
CA GLU A 74 6.09 13.35 21.91
C GLU A 74 7.33 14.11 21.39
N GLY A 75 8.54 13.65 21.74
CA GLY A 75 9.81 14.27 21.35
C GLY A 75 10.23 14.00 19.90
N SER A 76 9.61 13.02 19.24
CA SER A 76 10.00 12.59 17.89
C SER A 76 9.21 13.27 16.78
N ILE A 77 8.13 14.00 17.13
CA ILE A 77 7.13 14.57 16.21
C ILE A 77 7.74 15.50 15.15
N GLY A 78 8.68 16.36 15.54
CA GLY A 78 9.31 17.33 14.63
C GLY A 78 10.17 16.68 13.55
N ILE A 79 10.80 15.54 13.84
CA ILE A 79 11.65 14.81 12.89
C ILE A 79 10.78 14.12 11.82
N VAL A 80 9.58 13.68 12.20
CA VAL A 80 8.65 13.02 11.28
C VAL A 80 8.03 14.00 10.28
N GLU A 81 7.86 15.25 10.68
CA GLU A 81 7.34 16.33 9.83
C GLU A 81 8.28 16.63 8.66
N ASP A 82 9.60 16.68 8.91
CA ASP A 82 10.63 16.87 7.89
C ASP A 82 10.78 15.66 6.94
N LEU A 83 10.59 14.44 7.43
CA LEU A 83 10.69 13.22 6.61
C LEU A 83 9.46 12.95 5.73
N LEU A 84 8.27 13.40 6.12
CA LEU A 84 7.03 13.09 5.40
C LEU A 84 6.74 14.04 4.22
N GLY A 85 7.38 15.21 4.18
CA GLY A 85 7.30 16.20 3.11
C GLY A 85 5.91 16.85 2.97
N GLU A 86 5.90 18.13 2.59
CA GLU A 86 4.67 18.89 2.35
C GLU A 86 3.75 18.16 1.36
N ALA A 87 2.46 18.09 1.71
CA ALA A 87 1.45 17.38 0.94
C ALA A 87 1.06 18.18 -0.30
N GLU A 88 1.34 17.65 -1.50
CA GLU A 88 0.83 18.16 -2.77
C GLU A 88 -0.72 18.16 -2.77
N PRO A 89 -1.37 19.21 -3.31
CA PRO A 89 -2.82 19.30 -3.36
C PRO A 89 -3.40 18.31 -4.38
N VAL A 90 -4.19 17.36 -3.91
CA VAL A 90 -4.90 16.38 -4.77
C VAL A 90 -6.29 16.93 -5.15
N GLU A 91 -6.57 17.03 -6.46
CA GLU A 91 -7.85 17.51 -6.99
C GLU A 91 -9.06 16.64 -6.57
N ARG A 92 -10.20 17.30 -6.36
CA ARG A 92 -11.46 16.76 -5.82
C ARG A 92 -12.16 15.78 -6.77
N GLY A 93 -12.34 14.55 -6.30
CA GLY A 93 -13.43 13.64 -6.69
C GLY A 93 -14.17 13.16 -5.43
N TYR A 94 -15.46 12.89 -5.55
CA TYR A 94 -16.46 12.72 -4.48
C TYR A 94 -16.21 11.57 -3.47
N ASP A 95 -16.67 11.77 -2.23
CA ASP A 95 -16.52 10.91 -1.06
C ASP A 95 -16.93 9.41 -1.23
N ALA A 96 -16.04 8.53 -0.73
CA ALA A 96 -16.09 7.05 -0.51
C ALA A 96 -15.94 6.11 -1.74
N PRO A 97 -14.73 5.62 -2.09
CA PRO A 97 -14.19 4.30 -1.67
C PRO A 97 -12.64 4.20 -1.81
N TYR A 98 -11.93 5.22 -1.33
CA TYR A 98 -10.57 5.50 -1.76
C TYR A 98 -9.54 4.39 -1.40
N PHE A 99 -9.44 3.96 -0.14
CA PHE A 99 -8.47 2.92 0.30
C PHE A 99 -8.78 1.51 -0.24
N SER A 100 -10.03 1.24 -0.64
CA SER A 100 -10.47 -0.07 -1.13
C SER A 100 -9.75 -0.49 -2.41
N LEU A 101 -9.47 0.48 -3.30
CA LEU A 101 -9.08 0.13 -4.67
C LEU A 101 -7.63 -0.39 -4.81
N GLU A 102 -6.69 0.02 -3.95
CA GLU A 102 -5.30 -0.49 -4.02
C GLU A 102 -5.20 -1.90 -3.47
N TYR A 103 -5.85 -2.15 -2.33
CA TYR A 103 -6.03 -3.49 -1.80
C TYR A 103 -6.74 -4.39 -2.82
N GLN A 104 -7.83 -3.91 -3.42
CA GLN A 104 -8.56 -4.65 -4.46
C GLN A 104 -7.72 -4.89 -5.71
N LEU A 105 -6.95 -3.89 -6.17
CA LEU A 105 -6.03 -4.03 -7.30
C LEU A 105 -4.97 -5.07 -6.97
N ARG A 106 -4.37 -5.00 -5.79
CA ARG A 106 -3.37 -5.96 -5.33
C ARG A 106 -3.91 -7.38 -5.31
N ASP A 107 -5.03 -7.60 -4.64
CA ASP A 107 -5.65 -8.93 -4.52
C ASP A 107 -6.08 -9.47 -5.88
N PHE A 108 -6.60 -8.59 -6.74
CA PHE A 108 -6.92 -8.92 -8.12
C PHE A 108 -5.68 -9.36 -8.88
N LEU A 109 -4.60 -8.57 -8.83
CA LEU A 109 -3.34 -8.91 -9.48
C LEU A 109 -2.76 -10.21 -8.92
N ALA A 110 -2.65 -10.36 -7.60
CA ALA A 110 -2.14 -11.56 -6.94
C ALA A 110 -2.87 -12.83 -7.39
N SER A 111 -4.19 -12.77 -7.52
CA SER A 111 -5.03 -13.89 -7.97
C SER A 111 -4.95 -14.17 -9.48
N ASN A 112 -4.40 -13.22 -10.26
CA ASN A 112 -4.40 -13.25 -11.73
C ASN A 112 -3.00 -13.07 -12.34
N LEU A 113 -1.92 -13.16 -11.57
CA LEU A 113 -0.54 -12.99 -12.07
C LEU A 113 -0.22 -13.93 -13.23
N SER A 114 -0.81 -15.13 -13.25
CA SER A 114 -0.60 -16.13 -14.30
C SER A 114 -1.40 -15.87 -15.57
N THR A 115 -2.42 -14.99 -15.53
CA THR A 115 -3.32 -14.69 -16.65
C THR A 115 -3.04 -13.33 -17.28
N ILE A 116 -2.49 -12.40 -16.51
CA ILE A 116 -2.12 -11.06 -16.97
C ILE A 116 -0.74 -11.09 -17.64
N ASP A 117 -0.63 -10.43 -18.78
CA ASP A 117 0.64 -10.28 -19.48
C ASP A 117 1.44 -9.08 -18.94
N PHE A 118 2.59 -9.34 -18.33
CA PHE A 118 3.52 -8.32 -17.86
C PHE A 118 4.72 -8.19 -18.81
N GLY A 119 4.45 -7.80 -20.06
CA GLY A 119 5.49 -7.60 -21.08
C GLY A 119 6.08 -8.89 -21.63
N GLY A 120 5.22 -9.87 -21.93
CA GLY A 120 5.57 -11.20 -22.43
C GLY A 120 5.91 -12.20 -21.33
N LYS A 121 5.70 -11.86 -20.05
CA LYS A 121 6.11 -12.65 -18.90
C LYS A 121 4.90 -13.19 -18.15
N ARG A 122 4.91 -14.50 -17.91
CA ARG A 122 3.95 -15.17 -17.03
C ARG A 122 4.54 -15.24 -15.64
N LEU A 123 3.81 -14.69 -14.67
CA LEU A 123 4.27 -14.58 -13.30
C LEU A 123 3.44 -15.47 -12.39
N CYS A 124 4.04 -15.89 -11.29
CA CYS A 124 3.37 -16.50 -10.16
C CYS A 124 3.78 -15.80 -8.87
N LEU A 125 2.89 -15.81 -7.89
CA LEU A 125 3.17 -15.20 -6.60
C LEU A 125 4.38 -15.90 -5.96
N TYR A 126 5.31 -15.11 -5.43
CA TYR A 126 6.44 -15.67 -4.69
C TYR A 126 5.92 -16.31 -3.40
N VAL A 127 6.53 -17.43 -3.01
CA VAL A 127 6.29 -18.06 -1.71
C VAL A 127 7.66 -18.37 -1.10
N ASP A 128 7.90 -17.86 0.10
CA ASP A 128 9.16 -18.05 0.80
C ASP A 128 9.26 -19.45 1.43
N PRO A 129 10.44 -19.86 1.94
CA PRO A 129 10.62 -21.17 2.57
C PRO A 129 9.76 -21.42 3.82
N THR A 130 9.18 -20.37 4.41
CA THR A 130 8.26 -20.46 5.56
C THR A 130 6.80 -20.61 5.14
N GLY A 131 6.52 -20.52 3.84
CA GLY A 131 5.17 -20.58 3.28
C GLY A 131 4.46 -19.22 3.23
N ARG A 132 5.15 -18.11 3.53
CA ARG A 132 4.58 -16.77 3.37
C ARG A 132 4.54 -16.41 1.90
N ASP A 133 3.39 -15.92 1.46
CA ASP A 133 3.21 -15.46 0.09
C ASP A 133 3.74 -14.03 -0.14
N GLY A 134 3.84 -13.66 -1.41
CA GLY A 134 4.42 -12.39 -1.84
C GLY A 134 3.51 -11.17 -1.69
N VAL A 135 2.33 -11.28 -1.07
CA VAL A 135 1.44 -10.13 -0.85
C VAL A 135 1.90 -9.35 0.38
N GLU A 136 2.04 -8.03 0.26
CA GLU A 136 2.56 -7.17 1.34
C GLU A 136 3.87 -7.74 1.94
N TYR A 137 4.76 -8.22 1.07
CA TYR A 137 5.92 -8.98 1.49
C TYR A 137 6.85 -8.12 2.37
N PRO A 138 7.10 -8.49 3.63
CA PRO A 138 7.83 -7.65 4.56
C PRO A 138 9.31 -7.60 4.21
N THR A 139 9.90 -6.41 4.31
CA THR A 139 11.35 -6.22 4.15
C THR A 139 11.90 -5.24 5.18
N ALA A 140 13.22 -5.17 5.31
CA ALA A 140 13.88 -4.19 6.17
C ALA A 140 13.70 -2.74 5.68
N VAL A 141 13.19 -2.55 4.46
CA VAL A 141 13.04 -1.24 3.83
C VAL A 141 11.58 -0.88 3.55
N GLY A 142 10.63 -1.60 4.17
CA GLY A 142 9.19 -1.43 3.97
C GLY A 142 8.53 -2.61 3.23
N PRO A 143 7.21 -2.78 3.32
CA PRO A 143 6.51 -3.87 2.63
C PRO A 143 6.49 -3.63 1.12
N ILE A 144 6.69 -4.71 0.36
CA ILE A 144 6.48 -4.73 -1.09
C ILE A 144 5.02 -5.07 -1.36
N ASP A 145 4.34 -4.34 -2.25
CA ASP A 145 2.91 -4.58 -2.51
C ASP A 145 2.65 -6.00 -3.03
N LEU A 146 3.39 -6.41 -4.07
CA LEU A 146 3.43 -7.78 -4.56
C LEU A 146 4.85 -8.19 -4.92
N LEU A 147 5.24 -9.38 -4.51
CA LEU A 147 6.46 -10.04 -4.93
C LEU A 147 6.10 -11.30 -5.73
N ALA A 148 6.60 -11.38 -6.95
CA ALA A 148 6.33 -12.48 -7.87
C ALA A 148 7.62 -13.02 -8.47
N VAL A 149 7.52 -14.19 -9.10
CA VAL A 149 8.60 -14.80 -9.87
C VAL A 149 8.09 -15.27 -11.23
N ASP A 150 8.98 -15.33 -12.22
CA ASP A 150 8.71 -16.05 -13.47
C ASP A 150 9.21 -17.50 -13.41
N ASN A 151 8.97 -18.24 -14.50
CA ASN A 151 9.39 -19.64 -14.63
C ASN A 151 10.92 -19.83 -14.63
N GLU A 152 11.71 -18.76 -14.84
CA GLU A 152 13.17 -18.78 -14.81
C GLU A 152 13.71 -18.46 -13.39
N GLY A 153 12.81 -18.10 -12.47
CA GLY A 153 13.11 -17.69 -11.10
C GLY A 153 13.61 -16.26 -10.99
N SER A 154 13.37 -15.42 -12.00
CA SER A 154 13.59 -13.98 -11.91
C SER A 154 12.52 -13.35 -11.03
N PHE A 155 12.89 -12.38 -10.21
CA PHE A 155 11.99 -11.70 -9.30
C PHE A 155 11.32 -10.49 -9.96
N TYR A 156 10.05 -10.29 -9.62
CA TYR A 156 9.25 -9.16 -10.05
C TYR A 156 8.68 -8.48 -8.82
N VAL A 157 9.15 -7.26 -8.57
CA VAL A 157 8.75 -6.41 -7.45
C VAL A 157 7.70 -5.44 -7.95
N PHE A 158 6.54 -5.37 -7.30
CA PHE A 158 5.47 -4.47 -7.68
C PHE A 158 5.34 -3.30 -6.70
N GLU A 159 5.10 -2.12 -7.27
CA GLU A 159 4.62 -0.93 -6.57
C GLU A 159 3.30 -0.48 -7.23
N LEU A 160 2.23 -0.42 -6.45
CA LEU A 160 0.89 -0.10 -6.91
C LEU A 160 0.53 1.34 -6.54
N LYS A 161 0.01 2.10 -7.50
CA LYS A 161 -0.37 3.51 -7.32
C LYS A 161 -1.81 3.75 -7.76
N ARG A 162 -2.62 4.31 -6.87
CA ARG A 162 -4.05 4.59 -7.13
C ARG A 162 -4.33 5.81 -8.00
N GLY A 163 -3.36 6.72 -8.11
CA GLY A 163 -3.50 8.00 -8.80
C GLY A 163 -2.35 8.24 -9.77
N ASN A 164 -2.15 9.50 -10.16
CA ASN A 164 -0.99 9.90 -10.95
C ASN A 164 0.27 9.49 -10.19
N SER A 165 1.08 8.66 -10.83
CA SER A 165 2.31 8.18 -10.24
C SER A 165 3.34 9.32 -10.24
N SER A 166 3.80 9.74 -9.06
CA SER A 166 4.97 10.62 -8.95
C SER A 166 6.27 9.83 -9.14
N ASP A 167 7.35 10.55 -9.44
CA ASP A 167 8.72 10.02 -9.48
C ASP A 167 9.17 9.41 -8.14
N ARG A 168 8.51 9.71 -7.01
CA ARG A 168 8.74 9.01 -5.73
C ARG A 168 8.58 7.48 -5.85
N ALA A 169 7.72 7.00 -6.75
CA ALA A 169 7.56 5.57 -7.01
C ALA A 169 8.87 4.91 -7.49
N ILE A 170 9.75 5.67 -8.17
CA ILE A 170 11.07 5.19 -8.58
C ILE A 170 11.97 4.94 -7.36
N GLY A 171 11.97 5.84 -6.38
CA GLY A 171 12.75 5.65 -5.17
C GLY A 171 12.29 4.45 -4.34
N GLN A 172 10.97 4.21 -4.30
CA GLN A 172 10.39 3.05 -3.62
C GLN A 172 10.75 1.74 -4.34
N ILE A 173 10.44 1.63 -5.64
CA ILE A 173 10.71 0.41 -6.40
C ILE A 173 12.22 0.08 -6.40
N ALA A 174 13.09 1.08 -6.55
CA ALA A 174 14.54 0.86 -6.57
C ALA A 174 15.07 0.31 -5.23
N ARG A 175 14.55 0.83 -4.11
CA ARG A 175 14.90 0.37 -2.76
C ARG A 175 14.45 -1.08 -2.53
N TYR A 176 13.23 -1.42 -2.94
CA TYR A 176 12.71 -2.78 -2.86
C TYR A 176 13.47 -3.77 -3.74
N MET A 177 13.71 -3.41 -5.01
CA MET A 177 14.51 -4.22 -5.94
C MET A 177 15.93 -4.45 -5.40
N GLY A 178 16.56 -3.42 -4.85
CA GLY A 178 17.87 -3.51 -4.22
C GLY A 178 17.87 -4.49 -3.04
N TRP A 179 16.89 -4.38 -2.14
CA TRP A 179 16.75 -5.31 -1.01
C TRP A 179 16.55 -6.75 -1.49
N VAL A 180 15.66 -6.99 -2.46
CA VAL A 180 15.43 -8.33 -3.03
C VAL A 180 16.71 -8.89 -3.64
N LYS A 181 17.41 -8.10 -4.48
CA LYS A 181 18.66 -8.53 -5.12
C LYS A 181 19.72 -8.95 -4.10
N GLN A 182 19.88 -8.18 -3.01
CA GLN A 182 20.92 -8.40 -2.01
C GLN A 182 20.58 -9.51 -0.99
N THR A 183 19.33 -9.96 -0.90
CA THR A 183 18.88 -10.90 0.14
C THR A 183 18.43 -12.24 -0.44
N ILE A 184 17.21 -12.27 -0.98
CA ILE A 184 16.54 -13.49 -1.45
C ILE A 184 16.80 -13.77 -2.93
N GLY A 185 17.10 -12.74 -3.72
CA GLY A 185 17.30 -12.81 -5.17
C GLY A 185 18.69 -13.28 -5.58
N ARG A 186 19.75 -12.89 -4.85
CA ARG A 186 21.15 -13.24 -5.16
C ARG A 186 21.47 -13.02 -6.65
N ASP A 187 21.82 -14.07 -7.37
CA ASP A 187 22.21 -14.04 -8.78
C ASP A 187 21.01 -13.89 -9.74
N LYS A 188 19.78 -14.05 -9.26
CA LYS A 188 18.57 -13.92 -10.07
C LYS A 188 18.35 -12.48 -10.50
N GLU A 189 17.79 -12.32 -11.69
CA GLU A 189 17.35 -11.01 -12.17
C GLU A 189 16.22 -10.47 -11.29
N VAL A 190 16.19 -9.15 -11.10
CA VAL A 190 15.16 -8.46 -10.33
C VAL A 190 14.62 -7.33 -11.18
N GLN A 191 13.32 -7.42 -11.49
CA GLN A 191 12.59 -6.46 -12.31
C GLN A 191 11.60 -5.70 -11.43
N GLY A 192 11.45 -4.41 -11.69
CA GLY A 192 10.46 -3.55 -11.05
C GLY A 192 9.25 -3.36 -11.95
N ILE A 193 8.06 -3.43 -11.37
CA ILE A 193 6.80 -3.14 -12.04
C ILE A 193 6.09 -2.06 -11.24
N ILE A 194 5.85 -0.92 -11.87
CA ILE A 194 4.98 0.12 -11.30
C ILE A 194 3.64 0.04 -12.02
N VAL A 195 2.56 -0.20 -11.28
CA VAL A 195 1.19 -0.20 -11.83
C VAL A 195 0.46 1.02 -11.29
N ALA A 196 0.01 1.91 -12.16
CA ALA A 196 -0.66 3.15 -11.78
C ALA A 196 -1.98 3.35 -12.54
N LYS A 197 -2.88 4.19 -12.03
CA LYS A 197 -4.07 4.58 -12.82
C LYS A 197 -3.69 5.45 -14.02
N ASN A 198 -2.71 6.33 -13.83
CA ASN A 198 -2.15 7.17 -14.87
C ASN A 198 -0.65 7.37 -14.60
N VAL A 199 0.14 7.23 -15.65
CA VAL A 199 1.59 7.38 -15.65
C VAL A 199 1.92 8.73 -16.28
N GLY A 200 2.29 9.70 -15.44
CA GLY A 200 2.70 11.03 -15.88
C GLY A 200 4.05 11.03 -16.61
N GLU A 201 4.30 12.06 -17.42
CA GLU A 201 5.52 12.19 -18.22
C GLU A 201 6.80 12.17 -17.38
N ASN A 202 6.81 12.80 -16.21
CA ASN A 202 7.97 12.79 -15.30
C ASN A 202 8.36 11.36 -14.89
N LEU A 203 7.39 10.48 -14.62
CA LEU A 203 7.69 9.09 -14.30
C LEU A 203 8.22 8.35 -15.53
N LYS A 204 7.68 8.60 -16.72
CA LYS A 204 8.21 8.02 -17.97
C LYS A 204 9.66 8.42 -18.21
N TYR A 205 10.00 9.70 -18.01
CA TYR A 205 11.37 10.20 -18.08
C TYR A 205 12.27 9.53 -17.04
N ALA A 206 11.86 9.46 -15.78
CA ALA A 206 12.64 8.81 -14.73
C ALA A 206 12.86 7.32 -15.03
N ARG A 207 11.84 6.62 -15.52
CA ARG A 207 11.94 5.23 -15.96
C ARG A 207 12.84 5.05 -17.19
N SER A 208 12.97 6.05 -18.07
CA SER A 208 13.73 5.90 -19.33
C SER A 208 15.21 5.52 -19.12
N VAL A 209 15.77 5.86 -17.95
CA VAL A 209 17.14 5.50 -17.53
C VAL A 209 17.19 4.25 -16.64
N LEU A 210 16.06 3.62 -16.37
CA LEU A 210 15.91 2.41 -15.54
C LEU A 210 15.26 1.28 -16.36
N PRO A 211 16.04 0.59 -17.21
CA PRO A 211 15.50 -0.40 -18.13
C PRO A 211 14.88 -1.62 -17.44
N SER A 212 15.29 -1.91 -16.20
CA SER A 212 14.73 -2.98 -15.37
C SER A 212 13.41 -2.62 -14.69
N VAL A 213 12.87 -1.43 -14.94
CA VAL A 213 11.57 -0.98 -14.44
C VAL A 213 10.59 -0.85 -15.60
N THR A 214 9.42 -1.48 -15.47
CA THR A 214 8.32 -1.38 -16.44
C THR A 214 7.14 -0.66 -15.80
N LEU A 215 6.49 0.21 -16.57
CA LEU A 215 5.31 0.95 -16.14
C LEU A 215 4.07 0.35 -16.79
N PHE A 216 3.02 0.14 -16.00
CA PHE A 216 1.70 -0.25 -16.48
C PHE A 216 0.65 0.74 -16.01
N GLU A 217 -0.32 1.01 -16.88
CA GLU A 217 -1.56 1.67 -16.49
C GLU A 217 -2.66 0.63 -16.31
N TYR A 218 -3.53 0.82 -15.31
CA TYR A 218 -4.73 0.01 -15.13
C TYR A 218 -6.00 0.86 -15.31
N GLU A 219 -7.05 0.22 -15.83
CA GLU A 219 -8.37 0.81 -16.00
C GLU A 219 -9.43 -0.07 -15.32
N VAL A 220 -10.43 0.57 -14.70
CA VAL A 220 -11.59 -0.12 -14.12
C VAL A 220 -12.84 0.34 -14.86
N SER A 221 -13.56 -0.61 -15.45
CA SER A 221 -14.83 -0.36 -16.14
C SER A 221 -15.98 -1.03 -15.40
N PHE A 222 -17.06 -0.30 -15.15
CA PHE A 222 -18.28 -0.82 -14.52
C PHE A 222 -19.48 -0.55 -15.44
N SER A 223 -20.29 -1.58 -15.67
CA SER A 223 -21.52 -1.46 -16.45
C SER A 223 -22.66 -2.22 -15.79
N LEU A 224 -23.85 -1.61 -15.78
CA LEU A 224 -25.09 -2.25 -15.33
C LEU A 224 -25.88 -2.71 -16.55
N ARG A 225 -26.50 -3.88 -16.44
CA ARG A 225 -27.42 -4.40 -17.46
C ARG A 225 -28.76 -4.69 -16.80
N LEU A 226 -29.84 -4.34 -17.50
CA LEU A 226 -31.20 -4.64 -17.06
C LEU A 226 -31.47 -6.14 -17.21
N ALA A 227 -31.86 -6.80 -16.12
CA ALA A 227 -32.08 -8.26 -16.06
C ALA A 227 -33.54 -8.61 -15.70
N ASN A 228 -34.50 -7.89 -16.30
CA ASN A 228 -35.93 -8.05 -15.99
C ASN A 228 -36.62 -9.17 -16.79
N ASN A 229 -35.98 -9.68 -17.84
CA ASN A 229 -36.59 -10.68 -18.72
C ASN A 229 -36.26 -12.09 -18.23
N VAL A 230 -37.28 -12.93 -18.07
CA VAL A 230 -37.11 -14.38 -17.88
C VAL A 230 -37.05 -15.01 -19.28
N GLU A 231 -35.97 -15.72 -19.61
CA GLU A 231 -35.88 -16.44 -20.87
C GLU A 231 -37.01 -17.48 -20.93
N ALA A 232 -37.86 -17.39 -21.95
CA ALA A 232 -38.90 -18.38 -22.18
C ALA A 232 -38.23 -19.74 -22.44
N VAL A 233 -38.62 -20.75 -21.66
CA VAL A 233 -38.20 -22.14 -21.85
C VAL A 233 -38.56 -22.54 -23.28
N ARG A 234 -37.55 -22.77 -24.12
CA ARG A 234 -37.75 -23.30 -25.46
C ARG A 234 -38.19 -24.76 -25.32
N SER A 235 -39.46 -25.02 -25.65
CA SER A 235 -40.03 -26.36 -25.84
C SER A 235 -39.45 -27.04 -27.07
#